data_AF-A0A967LYC7-F1
#
_entry.id   AF-A0A967LYC7-F1
#
_cell.length_a   1.000
_cell.length_b   1.000
_cell.length_c   1.000
_cell.angle_alpha   90.00
_cell.angle_beta   90.00
_cell.angle_gamma   90.00
#
_symmetry.space_group_name_H-M   'P 1'
#
loop_
_entity.id
_entity.type
_entity.pdbx_description
1 polymer ?
#
loop_
_entity_poly.entity_id
_entity_poly.type
_entity_poly.pdbx_seq_one_letter_code
_entity_poly.pdbx_strand_id
1 'polypeptide(L)'
;TPGDVLVHVCEVLQGTVKVGEEVTLAVDREKRQATERNHTATHILHYILRHVLGDHVKQQGSYVGPEYFRFDFSHGEALSSEQLARIERLVTQRIIKNE
;
A
#
# COMPACT_ATOMS: atom_id res chain seq x y z
N THR A 1 -16.80 -1.64 9.26
CA THR A 1 -18.08 -0.90 9.27
C THR A 1 -19.06 -1.66 8.41
N PRO A 2 -20.32 -1.85 8.85
CA PRO A 2 -21.34 -2.40 7.95
C PRO A 2 -21.57 -1.40 6.80
N GLY A 3 -21.49 -1.88 5.55
CA GLY A 3 -22.09 -1.35 4.31
C GLY A 3 -21.92 0.13 3.97
N ASP A 4 -21.18 0.42 2.88
CA ASP A 4 -21.24 1.61 2.00
C ASP A 4 -21.20 3.03 2.58
N VAL A 5 -21.03 3.22 3.89
CA VAL A 5 -20.90 4.54 4.52
C VAL A 5 -19.45 4.94 4.69
N LEU A 6 -19.09 6.12 4.17
CA LEU A 6 -17.82 6.78 4.47
C LEU A 6 -17.91 7.46 5.84
N VAL A 7 -17.07 7.04 6.78
CA VAL A 7 -17.00 7.59 8.13
C VAL A 7 -15.74 8.43 8.26
N HIS A 8 -15.92 9.72 8.57
CA HIS A 8 -14.84 10.62 8.94
C HIS A 8 -14.68 10.60 10.46
N VAL A 9 -13.55 10.09 10.96
CA VAL A 9 -13.19 10.18 12.37
C VAL A 9 -12.46 11.51 12.55
N CYS A 10 -13.04 12.40 13.35
CA CYS A 10 -12.56 13.77 13.52
C CYS A 10 -12.40 14.11 15.00
N GLU A 11 -11.48 15.01 15.29
CA GLU A 11 -11.37 15.70 16.59
C GLU A 11 -11.88 17.13 16.41
N VAL A 12 -12.76 17.58 17.32
CA VAL A 12 -13.24 18.96 17.32
C VAL A 12 -12.26 19.82 18.10
N LEU A 13 -11.42 20.57 17.38
CA LEU A 13 -10.43 21.45 18.00
C LEU A 13 -11.07 22.71 18.61
N GLN A 14 -12.18 23.18 18.04
CA GLN A 14 -12.92 24.35 18.51
C GLN A 14 -14.39 24.29 18.09
N GLY A 15 -15.29 24.81 18.92
CA GLY A 15 -16.72 24.98 18.59
C GLY A 15 -17.52 23.69 18.71
N THR A 16 -18.55 23.55 17.87
CA THR A 16 -19.43 22.37 17.81
C THR A 16 -19.77 22.07 16.36
N VAL A 17 -19.96 20.79 16.03
CA VAL A 17 -20.41 20.34 14.70
C VAL A 17 -21.86 19.86 14.82
N LYS A 18 -22.72 20.26 13.88
CA LYS A 18 -24.14 19.86 13.85
C LYS A 18 -24.52 19.19 12.53
N VAL A 19 -25.53 18.34 12.60
CA VAL A 19 -26.10 17.68 11.42
C VAL A 19 -26.69 18.74 10.47
N GLY A 20 -26.33 18.63 9.19
CA GLY A 20 -26.80 19.55 8.14
C GLY A 20 -25.91 20.78 7.92
N GLU A 21 -24.83 20.95 8.67
CA GLU A 21 -23.85 22.02 8.42
C GLU A 21 -23.02 21.72 7.16
N GLU A 22 -22.77 22.76 6.36
CA GLU A 22 -21.81 22.69 5.27
C GLU A 22 -20.38 22.67 5.81
N VAL A 23 -19.56 21.78 5.25
CA VAL A 23 -18.17 21.61 5.64
C VAL A 23 -17.27 21.61 4.42
N THR A 24 -16.04 22.09 4.59
CA THR A 24 -14.98 21.96 3.59
C THR A 24 -14.02 20.86 4.05
N LEU A 25 -13.74 19.90 3.17
CA LEU A 25 -12.80 18.82 3.43
C LEU A 25 -11.56 19.00 2.55
N ALA A 26 -10.39 18.76 3.15
CA ALA A 26 -9.13 18.77 2.43
C ALA A 26 -8.38 17.47 2.74
N VAL A 27 -7.74 16.91 1.70
CA VAL A 27 -6.87 15.74 1.83
C VAL A 27 -5.42 16.21 1.84
N ASP A 28 -4.63 15.65 2.75
CA ASP A 28 -3.18 15.81 2.73
C ASP A 28 -2.61 15.19 1.44
N ARG A 29 -2.20 16.06 0.52
CA ARG A 29 -1.72 15.66 -0.81
C ARG A 29 -0.44 14.85 -0.75
N GLU A 30 0.46 15.16 0.17
CA GLU A 30 1.76 14.48 0.27
C GLU A 30 1.55 13.04 0.75
N LYS A 31 0.74 12.85 1.80
CA LYS A 31 0.37 11.52 2.29
C LYS A 31 -0.38 10.71 1.23
N ARG A 32 -1.26 11.37 0.48
CA ARG A 32 -2.00 10.71 -0.60
C ARG A 32 -1.06 10.20 -1.69
N GLN A 33 -0.14 11.04 -2.17
CA GLN A 33 0.84 10.66 -3.19
C GLN A 33 1.80 9.57 -2.71
N ALA A 34 2.25 9.64 -1.45
CA ALA A 34 3.10 8.60 -0.87
C ALA A 34 2.38 7.24 -0.82
N THR A 35 1.11 7.23 -0.42
CA THR A 35 0.27 6.03 -0.41
C THR A 35 0.06 5.49 -1.83
N GLU A 36 -0.15 6.35 -2.83
CA GLU A 36 -0.27 5.95 -4.24
C GLU A 36 1.02 5.32 -4.77
N ARG A 37 2.19 5.88 -4.46
CA ARG A 37 3.49 5.28 -4.81
C ARG A 37 3.66 3.90 -4.18
N ASN A 38 3.35 3.77 -2.90
CA ASN A 38 3.43 2.51 -2.17
C ASN A 38 2.43 1.46 -2.70
N HIS A 39 1.26 1.89 -3.15
CA HIS A 39 0.30 1.02 -3.82
C HIS A 39 0.87 0.46 -5.13
N THR A 40 1.44 1.31 -5.99
CA THR A 40 2.10 0.87 -7.23
C THR A 40 3.28 -0.07 -6.93
N ALA A 41 4.10 0.26 -5.93
CA ALA A 41 5.22 -0.59 -5.51
C ALA A 41 4.77 -1.98 -5.04
N THR A 42 3.62 -2.07 -4.37
CA THR A 42 3.03 -3.35 -3.95
C THR A 42 2.71 -4.24 -5.17
N HIS A 43 2.14 -3.67 -6.24
CA HIS A 43 1.85 -4.42 -7.46
C HIS A 43 3.12 -4.86 -8.19
N ILE A 44 4.12 -3.99 -8.28
CA ILE A 44 5.43 -4.33 -8.85
C ILE A 44 6.07 -5.48 -8.07
N LEU A 45 6.09 -5.39 -6.73
CA LEU A 45 6.64 -6.43 -5.88
C LEU A 45 5.93 -7.76 -6.11
N HIS A 46 4.59 -7.77 -6.16
CA HIS A 46 3.83 -9.00 -6.38
C HIS A 46 4.17 -9.66 -7.73
N TYR A 47 4.27 -8.87 -8.80
CA TYR A 47 4.70 -9.38 -10.11
C TYR A 47 6.11 -9.98 -10.06
N ILE A 48 7.07 -9.27 -9.45
CA ILE A 48 8.46 -9.75 -9.34
C ILE A 48 8.55 -11.01 -8.47
N LEU A 49 7.80 -11.10 -7.38
CA LEU A 49 7.75 -12.30 -6.54
C LEU A 49 7.33 -13.52 -7.36
N ARG A 50 6.29 -13.40 -8.20
CA ARG A 50 5.87 -14.48 -9.09
C ARG A 50 6.93 -14.82 -10.14
N HIS A 51 7.61 -13.81 -10.68
CA HIS A 51 8.68 -14.02 -11.66
C HIS A 51 9.91 -14.72 -11.06
N VAL A 52 10.28 -14.42 -9.81
CA VAL A 52 11.48 -14.97 -9.17
C VAL A 52 11.20 -16.31 -8.48
N LEU A 53 10.08 -16.42 -7.79
CA LEU A 53 9.75 -17.57 -6.94
C LEU A 53 8.81 -18.56 -7.63
N GLY A 54 7.97 -18.12 -8.56
CA GLY A 54 6.99 -18.93 -9.27
C GLY A 54 5.54 -18.51 -9.01
N ASP A 55 4.62 -19.05 -9.82
CA ASP A 55 3.20 -18.70 -9.82
C ASP A 55 2.42 -19.17 -8.58
N HIS A 56 3.01 -20.00 -7.72
CA HIS A 56 2.40 -20.43 -6.46
C HIS A 56 2.34 -19.32 -5.42
N VAL A 57 3.08 -18.23 -5.60
CA VAL A 57 3.00 -17.06 -4.73
C VAL A 57 1.60 -16.43 -4.84
N LYS A 58 0.90 -16.36 -3.70
CA LYS A 58 -0.41 -15.72 -3.58
C LYS A 58 -0.40 -14.74 -2.43
N GLN A 59 -0.98 -13.57 -2.64
CA GLN A 59 -1.20 -12.57 -1.60
C GLN A 59 -2.06 -13.15 -0.46
N GLN A 60 -1.64 -12.93 0.77
CA GLN A 60 -2.34 -13.30 2.01
C GLN A 60 -2.71 -12.07 2.85
N GLY A 61 -2.10 -10.92 2.57
CA GLY A 61 -2.36 -9.68 3.28
C GLY A 61 -1.62 -8.52 2.63
N SER A 62 -2.10 -7.31 2.85
CA SER A 62 -1.40 -6.09 2.42
C SER A 62 -1.76 -4.93 3.32
N TYR A 63 -0.77 -4.11 3.63
CA TYR A 63 -0.93 -2.79 4.21
C TYR A 63 -0.25 -1.78 3.31
N VAL A 64 -0.92 -0.67 3.01
CA VAL A 64 -0.37 0.40 2.17
C VAL A 64 -0.64 1.73 2.85
N GLY A 65 0.40 2.26 3.51
CA GLY A 65 0.38 3.57 4.15
C GLY A 65 1.29 4.56 3.44
N PRO A 66 1.32 5.81 3.89
CA PRO A 66 2.24 6.82 3.37
C PRO A 66 3.71 6.53 3.72
N GLU A 67 3.99 5.95 4.87
CA GLU A 67 5.36 5.73 5.37
C GLU A 67 5.98 4.43 4.85
N TYR A 68 5.18 3.37 4.74
CA TYR A 68 5.62 2.06 4.26
C TYR A 68 4.45 1.25 3.69
N PHE A 69 4.78 0.16 3.02
CA PHE A 69 3.83 -0.89 2.71
C PHE A 69 4.34 -2.23 3.23
N ARG A 70 3.41 -3.15 3.47
CA ARG A 70 3.68 -4.55 3.80
C ARG A 70 2.91 -5.42 2.81
N PHE A 71 3.57 -6.43 2.27
CA PHE A 71 2.94 -7.41 1.39
C PHE A 71 3.20 -8.81 1.94
N ASP A 72 2.15 -9.47 2.39
CA ASP A 72 2.20 -10.80 2.97
C ASP A 72 1.83 -11.82 1.87
N PHE A 73 2.65 -12.86 1.67
CA PHE A 73 2.45 -13.84 0.60
C PHE A 73 2.77 -15.27 1.03
N SER A 74 2.18 -16.25 0.33
CA SER A 74 2.43 -17.67 0.56
C SER A 74 3.74 -18.13 -0.08
N HIS A 75 4.65 -18.67 0.73
CA HIS A 75 5.87 -19.35 0.28
C HIS A 75 6.26 -20.42 1.29
N GLY A 76 6.71 -21.59 0.83
CA GLY A 76 6.89 -22.78 1.68
C GLY A 76 8.11 -22.73 2.60
N GLU A 77 9.02 -21.79 2.36
CA GLU A 77 10.26 -21.61 3.10
C GLU A 77 10.62 -20.12 3.19
N ALA A 78 11.59 -19.78 4.02
CA ALA A 78 12.13 -18.43 4.08
C ALA A 78 12.93 -18.11 2.81
N LEU A 79 12.90 -16.86 2.36
CA LEU A 79 13.72 -16.43 1.22
C LEU A 79 15.20 -16.53 1.56
N SER A 80 15.99 -17.06 0.63
CA SER A 80 17.44 -16.98 0.72
C SER A 80 17.91 -15.54 0.53
N SER A 81 19.10 -15.21 1.05
CA SER A 81 19.70 -13.87 0.86
C SER A 81 19.87 -13.52 -0.63
N GLU A 82 20.14 -14.51 -1.47
CA GLU A 82 20.26 -14.32 -2.93
C GLU A 82 18.90 -14.00 -3.57
N GLN A 83 17.84 -14.72 -3.19
CA GLN A 83 16.49 -14.44 -3.66
C GLN A 83 16.06 -13.04 -3.25
N LEU A 84 16.30 -12.65 -1.99
CA LEU A 84 15.97 -11.33 -1.47
C LEU A 84 16.68 -10.22 -2.27
N ALA A 85 18.00 -10.32 -2.45
CA ALA A 85 18.78 -9.36 -3.22
C ALA A 85 18.33 -9.30 -4.69
N ARG A 86 17.96 -10.45 -5.29
CA ARG A 86 17.44 -10.49 -6.66
C ARG A 86 16.09 -9.79 -6.77
N ILE A 87 15.17 -10.02 -5.83
CA ILE A 87 13.85 -9.37 -5.79
C ILE A 87 14.02 -7.84 -5.66
N GLU A 88 14.81 -7.38 -4.69
CA GLU A 88 15.04 -5.95 -4.46
C GLU A 88 15.60 -5.25 -5.71
N ARG A 89 16.61 -5.86 -6.35
CA ARG A 89 17.20 -5.34 -7.58
C ARG A 89 16.18 -5.24 -8.70
N LEU A 90 15.36 -6.27 -8.91
CA LEU A 90 14.37 -6.29 -9.99
C LEU A 90 13.24 -5.28 -9.75
N VAL A 91 12.77 -5.15 -8.52
CA VAL A 91 11.77 -4.13 -8.14
C VAL A 91 12.32 -2.73 -8.41
N THR A 92 13.54 -2.45 -7.95
CA THR A 92 14.18 -1.14 -8.15
C THR A 92 14.37 -0.83 -9.64
N GLN A 93 14.82 -1.80 -10.42
CA GLN A 93 14.97 -1.65 -11.88
C GLN A 93 13.64 -1.35 -12.57
N ARG A 94 12.55 -1.98 -12.11
CA ARG A 94 11.21 -1.79 -12.66
C ARG A 94 10.70 -0.38 -12.39
N ILE A 95 10.85 0.08 -11.14
CA ILE A 95 10.53 1.46 -10.73
C ILE A 95 11.31 2.49 -11.57
N ILE A 96 12.62 2.31 -11.74
CA ILE A 96 13.47 3.25 -12.52
C ILE A 96 13.04 3.33 -13.99
N LYS A 97 12.56 2.22 -14.56
CA LYS A 97 12.09 2.19 -15.94
C LYS A 97 10.73 2.87 -16.16
N ASN A 98 10.04 3.28 -15.09
CA ASN A 98 8.65 3.78 -15.12
C ASN A 98 7.69 2.79 -15.80
N GLU A 99 7.90 1.49 -15.59
CA GLU A 99 7.06 0.41 -16.10
C GLU A 99 6.63 -0.52 -14.95
#